data_AF-A0A9E2RF27-F1
#
_entry.id   AF-A0A9E2RF27-F1
#
_cell.length_a   1.000
_cell.length_b   1.000
_cell.length_c   1.000
_cell.angle_alpha   90.00
_cell.angle_beta   90.00
_cell.angle_gamma   90.00
#
_symmetry.space_group_name_H-M   'P 1'
#
loop_
_entity.id
_entity.type
_entity.pdbx_description
1 polymer ?
#
loop_
_entity_poly.entity_id
_entity_poly.type
_entity_poly.pdbx_seq_one_letter_code
_entity_poly.pdbx_strand_id
1 'polypeptide(L)' 'MTGLRNVPVPSVYPPGRRISVMPEFVTVATVADIPPGTGRTVEVQGVWIALFNVGGSFYAVDNTCP' A
#
# COMPACT_ATOMS: atom_id res chain seq x y z
N MET A 1 -14.79 15.25 -5.71
CA MET A 1 -13.94 14.72 -6.81
C MET A 1 -12.48 14.97 -6.45
N THR A 2 -11.93 14.24 -5.47
CA THR A 2 -10.55 14.48 -5.02
C THR A 2 -9.82 13.15 -4.87
N GLY A 3 -9.19 12.77 -5.99
CA GLY A 3 -7.90 12.06 -6.06
C GLY A 3 -7.73 10.75 -5.30
N LEU A 4 -7.95 9.64 -6.00
CA LEU A 4 -7.30 8.36 -5.73
C LEU A 4 -5.77 8.59 -5.67
N ARG A 5 -5.12 8.25 -4.56
CA ARG A 5 -3.66 8.34 -4.44
C ARG A 5 -3.12 6.93 -4.26
N ASN A 6 -2.36 6.48 -5.26
CA ASN A 6 -1.76 5.15 -5.28
C ASN A 6 -0.53 5.10 -4.37
N VAL A 7 -0.38 4.03 -3.58
CA VAL A 7 0.77 3.80 -2.70
C VAL A 7 1.75 2.84 -3.37
N PRO A 8 3.04 3.19 -3.55
CA PRO A 8 3.99 2.32 -4.21
C PRO A 8 4.52 1.24 -3.26
N VAL A 9 4.56 -0.02 -3.72
CA VAL A 9 5.25 -1.15 -3.06
C VAL A 9 6.60 -1.41 -3.74
N PRO A 10 7.69 -1.66 -2.98
CA PRO A 10 9.01 -1.83 -3.56
C PRO A 10 9.13 -3.20 -4.26
N SER A 11 9.39 -3.16 -5.57
CA SER A 11 9.71 -4.33 -6.39
C SER A 11 11.09 -4.88 -6.00
N VAL A 12 11.11 -5.95 -5.23
CA VAL A 12 12.32 -6.76 -5.00
C VAL A 12 12.72 -7.37 -6.36
N TYR A 13 13.76 -6.85 -7.04
CA TYR A 13 14.29 -7.46 -8.29
C TYR A 13 15.84 -7.43 -8.36
N PRO A 14 16.48 -8.50 -8.88
CA PRO A 14 17.93 -8.75 -8.97
C PRO A 14 18.75 -7.78 -9.85
N PRO A 15 20.10 -7.81 -9.74
CA PRO A 15 20.97 -6.87 -10.46
C PRO A 15 21.12 -7.26 -11.94
N GLY A 16 20.89 -6.30 -12.84
CA GLY A 16 21.45 -6.39 -14.21
C GLY A 16 20.56 -5.97 -15.38
N ARG A 17 19.30 -5.59 -15.18
CA ARG A 17 18.45 -5.10 -16.28
C ARG A 17 17.89 -3.74 -15.90
N ARG A 18 18.18 -2.71 -16.70
CA ARG A 18 17.40 -1.45 -16.66
C ARG A 18 16.01 -1.74 -17.22
N ILE A 19 15.20 -2.47 -16.44
CA ILE A 19 13.75 -2.46 -16.58
C ILE A 19 13.32 -1.12 -15.99
N SER A 20 12.66 -0.28 -16.78
CA SER A 20 11.78 0.73 -16.18
C SER A 20 10.66 -0.06 -15.52
N VAL A 21 10.87 -0.51 -14.28
CA VAL A 21 9.83 -1.20 -13.52
C VAL A 21 8.89 -0.08 -13.11
N MET A 22 7.87 0.16 -13.93
CA MET A 22 6.76 0.99 -13.46
C MET A 22 6.17 0.23 -12.27
N PRO A 23 6.09 0.85 -11.08
CA PRO A 23 5.45 0.21 -9.96
C PRO A 23 4.01 -0.12 -10.37
N GLU A 24 3.63 -1.39 -10.22
CA GLU A 24 2.24 -1.80 -10.35
C GLU A 24 1.50 -1.32 -9.10
N PHE A 25 0.38 -0.62 -9.31
CA PHE A 25 -0.44 -0.12 -8.22
C PHE A 25 -1.72 -0.93 -8.13
N VAL A 26 -2.01 -1.47 -6.95
CA VAL A 26 -3.22 -2.24 -6.67
C VAL A 26 -4.15 -1.42 -5.79
N THR A 27 -5.43 -1.37 -6.15
CA THR A 27 -6.45 -0.74 -5.30
C THR A 27 -6.88 -1.72 -4.23
N VAL A 28 -6.73 -1.34 -2.96
CA VAL A 28 -6.93 -2.23 -1.80
C VAL A 28 -8.04 -1.79 -0.85
N ALA A 29 -8.38 -0.50 -0.86
CA ALA A 29 -9.42 0.08 -0.02
C ALA A 29 -9.84 1.45 -0.56
N THR A 30 -11.03 1.90 -0.19
CA THR A 30 -11.48 3.29 -0.36
C THR A 30 -11.16 4.12 0.88
N VAL A 31 -11.20 5.46 0.77
CA VAL A 31 -11.03 6.36 1.92
C VAL A 31 -12.12 6.14 2.98
N ALA A 32 -13.32 5.73 2.56
CA ALA A 32 -14.42 5.44 3.48
C ALA A 32 -14.21 4.15 4.26
N ASP A 33 -13.44 3.20 3.73
CA ASP A 33 -13.13 1.93 4.38
C ASP A 33 -12.15 2.09 5.55
N ILE A 34 -11.35 3.16 5.56
CA ILE A 34 -10.35 3.44 6.61
C ILE A 34 -10.47 4.91 7.02
N PRO A 35 -11.48 5.26 7.85
CA PRO A 35 -11.61 6.62 8.40
C PRO A 35 -10.36 7.06 9.17
N PRO A 36 -10.12 8.38 9.33
CA PRO A 36 -9.01 8.89 10.15
C PRO A 36 -9.00 8.30 11.55
N GLY A 37 -7.82 7.85 12.01
CA GLY A 37 -7.61 7.19 13.30
C GLY A 37 -7.84 5.67 13.28
N THR A 38 -8.19 5.08 12.13
CA THR A 38 -8.43 3.65 12.00
C THR A 38 -7.39 2.95 11.12
N GLY A 39 -7.35 1.63 11.21
CA GLY A 39 -6.53 0.79 10.36
C GLY A 39 -7.28 -0.44 9.87
N ARG A 40 -6.77 -1.04 8.79
CA ARG A 40 -7.32 -2.23 8.15
C ARG A 40 -6.18 -3.08 7.61
N THR A 41 -6.24 -4.38 7.83
CA THR A 41 -5.35 -5.34 7.18
C THR A 41 -5.92 -5.72 5.82
N VAL A 42 -5.06 -5.75 4.79
CA VAL A 42 -5.39 -6.18 3.44
C VAL A 42 -4.38 -7.22 2.96
N GLU A 43 -4.82 -8.11 2.09
CA GLU A 43 -3.97 -9.09 1.41
C GLU A 43 -3.83 -8.70 -0.07
N VAL A 44 -2.61 -8.63 -0.57
CA VAL A 44 -2.30 -8.32 -1.98
C VAL A 44 -1.29 -9.34 -2.48
N GLN A 45 -1.67 -10.17 -3.45
CA GLN A 45 -0.79 -11.18 -4.05
C GLN A 45 -0.09 -12.07 -3.00
N GLY A 46 -0.80 -12.44 -1.92
CA GLY A 46 -0.27 -13.26 -0.83
C GLY A 46 0.56 -12.50 0.23
N VAL A 47 0.69 -11.17 0.10
CA VAL A 47 1.37 -10.31 1.08
C VAL A 47 0.32 -9.61 1.96
N TRP A 48 0.46 -9.75 3.27
CA TRP A 48 -0.41 -9.09 4.24
C TRP A 48 0.17 -7.72 4.63
N ILE A 49 -0.63 -6.68 4.42
CA ILE A 49 -0.26 -5.29 4.64
C ILE A 49 -1.22 -4.68 5.67
N ALA A 50 -0.67 -4.02 6.69
CA ALA A 50 -1.45 -3.22 7.62
C ALA A 50 -1.53 -1.77 7.10
N LEU A 51 -2.74 -1.31 6.79
CA LEU A 51 -3.02 0.06 6.36
C LEU A 51 -3.56 0.89 7.51
N PHE A 52 -3.05 2.10 7.67
CA PHE A 52 -3.51 3.04 8.69
C PHE A 52 -3.80 4.40 8.09
N ASN A 53 -4.89 5.03 8.53
CA ASN A 53 -5.18 6.43 8.23
C ASN A 53 -4.87 7.28 9.46
N VAL A 54 -3.73 7.96 9.47
CA VAL A 54 -3.31 8.84 10.57
C VAL A 54 -3.53 10.28 10.14
N GLY A 55 -4.55 10.93 10.72
CA GLY A 55 -4.86 12.33 10.44
C GLY A 55 -5.18 12.63 8.97
N GLY A 56 -5.73 11.67 8.22
CA GLY A 56 -6.01 11.81 6.78
C GLY A 56 -4.87 11.35 5.86
N SER A 57 -3.73 10.97 6.42
CA SER A 57 -2.59 10.42 5.67
C SER A 57 -2.57 8.89 5.78
N PHE A 58 -2.37 8.21 4.66
CA PHE A 58 -2.36 6.75 4.60
C PHE A 58 -0.95 6.19 4.69
N TYR A 59 -0.78 5.18 5.54
CA TYR A 59 0.48 4.48 5.77
C TYR A 59 0.27 2.99 5.56
N ALA A 60 1.24 2.32 4.93
CA ALA A 60 1.26 0.90 4.70
C ALA A 60 2.53 0.32 5.32
N VAL A 61 2.39 -0.71 6.16
CA VAL A 61 3.50 -1.43 6.79
C VAL A 61 3.25 -2.93 6.70
N ASP A 62 4.31 -3.73 6.80
CA ASP A 62 4.17 -5.19 6.86
C ASP A 62 3.30 -5.60 8.05
N ASN A 63 2.41 -6.56 7.84
CA ASN A 63 1.57 -7.12 8.90
C ASN A 63 2.30 -8.23 9.67
N THR A 64 3.54 -7.95 10.11
CA THR A 64 4.38 -8.90 10.84
C THR A 64 5.02 -8.19 12.04
N CYS A 65 5.00 -8.86 13.20
CA CYS A 65 5.79 -8.42 14.36
C CYS A 65 7.25 -8.89 14.19
N PRO A 66 8.25 -8.03 14.44
CA PRO A 66 9.65 -8.44 14.49
C PRO A 66 9.94 -9.42 15.64
#